data_AF-A0A8J6TN32-F1
#
_entry.id   AF-A0A8J6TN32-F1
#
_cell.length_a   1.000
_cell.length_b   1.000
_cell.length_c   1.000
_cell.angle_alpha   90.00
_cell.angle_beta   90.00
_cell.angle_gamma   90.00
#
_symmetry.space_group_name_H-M   'P 1'
#
loop_
_entity.id
_entity.type
_entity.pdbx_description
1 polymer ?
#
loop_
_entity_poly.entity_id
_entity_poly.type
_entity_poly.pdbx_seq_one_letter_code
_entity_poly.pdbx_strand_id
1 'polypeptide(L)' 'MADKKDRGRDDNLPDITHLIRSIQQLEGNQDCFGRADADCDRRDCAWREYCLKKS' A
#
# COMPACT_ATOMS: atom_id res chain seq x y z
N MET A 1 32.57 17.78 3.34
CA MET A 1 32.43 16.41 3.86
C MET A 1 30.94 16.14 3.91
N ALA A 2 30.42 15.26 3.05
CA ALA A 2 28.97 15.04 2.90
C ALA A 2 28.60 13.65 3.45
N ASP A 3 28.27 13.60 4.74
CA ASP A 3 27.76 12.39 5.39
C ASP A 3 26.28 12.22 5.06
N LYS A 4 26.02 11.39 4.06
CA LYS A 4 24.69 10.93 3.66
C LYS A 4 24.21 9.92 4.70
N LYS A 5 23.54 10.40 5.75
CA LYS A 5 22.97 9.56 6.82
C LYS A 5 21.78 8.77 6.26
N ASP A 6 22.07 7.56 5.81
CA ASP A 6 21.11 6.54 5.41
C ASP A 6 20.15 6.30 6.57
N ARG A 7 18.87 6.59 6.35
CA ARG A 7 17.80 6.37 7.32
C ARG A 7 17.47 4.89 7.24
N GLY A 8 18.04 4.12 8.17
CA GLY A 8 17.75 2.70 8.36
C GLY A 8 16.25 2.46 8.31
N ARG A 9 15.83 1.72 7.29
CA ARG A 9 14.48 1.21 7.16
C ARG A 9 14.40 0.07 8.18
N ASP A 10 13.51 0.21 9.15
CA ASP A 10 13.30 -0.79 10.19
C ASP A 10 12.85 -2.10 9.53
N ASP A 11 13.78 -3.05 9.41
CA ASP A 11 13.65 -4.36 8.75
C ASP A 11 12.66 -5.30 9.47
N ASN A 12 11.93 -4.80 10.48
CA ASN A 12 10.96 -5.55 11.26
C ASN A 12 9.52 -5.03 11.10
N LEU A 13 9.29 -4.00 10.28
CA LEU A 13 7.92 -3.58 9.97
C LEU A 13 7.30 -4.60 9.00
N PRO A 14 6.22 -5.33 9.39
CA PRO A 14 5.52 -6.19 8.47
C PRO A 14 5.06 -5.39 7.27
N ASP A 15 5.17 -5.96 6.07
CA ASP A 15 4.70 -5.36 4.83
C ASP A 15 3.17 -5.26 4.84
N ILE A 16 2.64 -4.25 5.56
CA ILE A 16 1.21 -3.98 5.71
C ILE A 16 0.57 -3.82 4.34
N THR A 17 1.33 -3.29 3.37
CA THR A 17 0.94 -3.24 1.96
C THR A 17 0.61 -4.61 1.43
N HIS A 18 1.48 -5.59 1.63
CA HIS A 18 1.26 -6.96 1.15
C HIS A 18 0.09 -7.62 1.89
N LEU A 19 -0.05 -7.39 3.20
CA LEU A 19 -1.18 -7.89 3.98
C LEU A 19 -2.53 -7.38 3.45
N ILE A 20 -2.64 -6.07 3.23
CA ILE A 20 -3.89 -5.46 2.74
C ILE A 20 -4.22 -5.95 1.33
N ARG A 21 -3.21 -6.09 0.46
CA ARG A 21 -3.41 -6.64 -0.90
C ARG A 21 -3.92 -8.08 -0.87
N SER A 22 -3.42 -8.91 0.05
CA SER A 22 -3.93 -10.27 0.24
C SER A 22 -5.40 -10.27 0.68
N ILE A 23 -5.80 -9.35 1.57
CA ILE A 23 -7.20 -9.22 1.98
C ILE A 23 -8.07 -8.78 0.79
N GLN A 24 -7.64 -7.78 0.02
CA GLN A 24 -8.34 -7.35 -1.19
C GLN A 24 -8.54 -8.52 -2.17
N GLN A 25 -7.52 -9.36 -2.37
CA GLN A 25 -7.62 -10.53 -3.24
C GLN A 25 -8.61 -11.57 -2.71
N LEU A 26 -8.64 -11.80 -1.39
CA LEU A 26 -9.61 -12.70 -0.75
C LEU A 26 -11.06 -12.18 -0.88
N GLU A 27 -11.25 -10.87 -0.91
CA GLU A 27 -12.55 -10.23 -1.18
C GLU A 27 -12.92 -10.24 -2.67
N GLY A 28 -12.02 -10.68 -3.56
CA GLY A 28 -12.19 -10.60 -5.01
C GLY A 28 -12.01 -9.19 -5.58
N ASN A 29 -11.41 -8.29 -4.80
CA ASN A 29 -11.03 -6.94 -5.21
C ASN A 29 -9.62 -6.94 -5.87
N GLN A 30 -9.36 -6.00 -6.78
CA GLN A 30 -8.02 -5.75 -7.29
C GLN A 30 -7.12 -5.18 -6.18
N ASP A 31 -5.84 -5.55 -6.19
CA ASP A 31 -4.85 -5.12 -5.19
C ASP A 31 -4.40 -3.66 -5.41
N CYS A 32 -5.33 -2.72 -5.20
CA CYS A 32 -5.11 -1.28 -5.43
C CYS A 32 -4.28 -0.60 -4.34
N PHE A 33 -4.09 -1.25 -3.17
CA PHE A 33 -3.47 -0.59 -2.02
C PHE A 33 -2.01 -0.23 -2.30
N GLY A 34 -1.69 1.07 -2.21
CA GLY A 34 -0.34 1.61 -2.43
C GLY A 34 0.16 1.53 -3.89
N ARG A 35 -0.70 1.19 -4.86
CA ARG A 35 -0.40 1.24 -6.30
C ARG A 35 -1.29 2.27 -6.99
N ALA A 36 -1.23 3.53 -6.55
CA ALA A 36 -2.08 4.63 -7.03
C ALA A 36 -1.76 5.07 -8.48
N ASP A 37 -1.70 4.11 -9.39
CA ASP A 37 -1.83 4.26 -10.84
C ASP A 37 -3.10 3.53 -11.34
N ALA A 38 -3.56 2.51 -10.59
CA ALA A 38 -4.73 1.72 -10.92
C ALA A 38 -5.98 2.22 -10.16
N ASP A 39 -6.92 2.75 -10.92
CA ASP A 39 -8.23 3.22 -10.51
C ASP A 39 -8.93 2.26 -9.53
N CYS A 40 -9.27 2.76 -8.32
CA CYS A 40 -10.12 2.03 -7.38
C CYS A 40 -11.59 2.27 -7.75
N ASP A 41 -12.03 1.60 -8.81
CA ASP A 41 -13.38 1.74 -9.39
C ASP A 41 -14.46 1.09 -8.49
N ARG A 42 -14.04 0.16 -7.61
CA ARG A 42 -14.92 -0.55 -6.68
C ARG A 42 -15.30 0.34 -5.50
N ARG A 43 -16.57 0.74 -5.45
CA ARG A 43 -17.15 1.51 -4.33
C ARG A 43 -17.19 0.74 -3.00
N ASP A 44 -17.10 -0.59 -3.06
CA ASP A 44 -17.13 -1.48 -1.90
C ASP A 44 -15.74 -1.75 -1.29
N CYS A 45 -14.67 -1.15 -1.82
CA CYS A 45 -13.33 -1.32 -1.28
C CYS A 45 -13.21 -0.59 0.08
N ALA A 46 -12.99 -1.35 1.16
CA ALA A 46 -12.79 -0.79 2.50
C ALA A 46 -11.53 0.09 2.62
N TRP A 47 -10.56 -0.06 1.71
CA TRP A 47 -9.33 0.73 1.67
C TRP A 47 -9.33 1.83 0.61
N ARG A 48 -10.48 2.17 0.01
CA ARG A 48 -10.58 3.14 -1.10
C ARG A 48 -9.93 4.49 -0.77
N GLU A 49 -10.13 4.99 0.45
CA GLU A 49 -9.52 6.25 0.94
C GLU A 49 -7.98 6.18 1.01
N TYR A 50 -7.42 4.99 1.16
CA TYR A 50 -5.99 4.73 1.22
C TYR A 50 -5.41 4.31 -0.14
N CYS A 51 -6.20 3.67 -1.02
CA CYS A 51 -5.77 3.33 -2.39
C CYS A 51 -5.44 4.60 -3.18
N LEU A 52 -6.16 5.70 -2.96
CA LEU A 52 -5.96 6.99 -3.65
C LEU A 52 -4.98 7.93 -2.93
N LYS A 53 -4.49 7.54 -1.75
CA LYS A 53 -3.57 8.39 -0.98
C LYS A 53 -2.19 8.31 -1.63
N LYS A 54 -1.85 9.36 -2.39
CA LYS A 54 -0.50 9.56 -2.94
C LYS A 54 0.51 9.50 -1.78
N SER A 55 1.48 8.60 -1.90
CA SER A 55 2.63 8.50 -0.99
C SER A 55 3.53 9.71 -1.13
#